data_AF-A0A967WGM4-F1
#
_entry.id   AF-A0A967WGM4-F1
#
_cell.length_a   1.000
_cell.length_b   1.000
_cell.length_c   1.000
_cell.angle_alpha   90.00
_cell.angle_beta   90.00
_cell.angle_gamma   90.00
#
_symmetry.space_group_name_H-M   'P 1'
#
loop_
_entity.id
_entity.type
_entity.pdbx_description
1 polymer ?
#
loop_
_entity_poly.entity_id
_entity_poly.type
_entity_poly.pdbx_seq_one_letter_code
_entity_poly.pdbx_strand_id
1 'polypeptide(L)'
;MSKVIPDGAALPFMDFSTVRLQFNQRLDTGSLTYGDTDSGASVELEGPEGTVEAALLAKGNALTIDPLDDLAPGQSYTLKLT
;
A
#
# COMPACT_ATOMS: atom_id res chain seq x y z
N MET A 1 -23.30 5.30 10.28
CA MET A 1 -22.76 4.43 9.22
C MET A 1 -21.56 3.70 9.80
N SER A 2 -21.58 2.36 9.80
CA SER A 2 -20.45 1.53 10.24
C SER A 2 -19.40 1.48 9.14
N LYS A 3 -18.16 1.84 9.47
CA LYS A 3 -17.00 1.70 8.58
C LYS A 3 -16.62 0.22 8.55
N VAL A 4 -16.78 -0.45 7.42
CA VAL A 4 -16.30 -1.81 7.21
C VAL A 4 -14.82 -1.73 6.85
N ILE A 5 -13.98 -2.43 7.62
CA ILE A 5 -12.54 -2.57 7.34
C ILE A 5 -12.33 -4.03 6.91
N PRO A 6 -11.77 -4.28 5.70
CA PRO A 6 -11.42 -5.63 5.25
C PRO A 6 -10.50 -6.32 6.25
N ASP A 7 -10.84 -7.55 6.65
CA ASP A 7 -10.04 -8.41 7.54
C ASP A 7 -9.16 -9.41 6.77
N GLY A 8 -9.18 -9.37 5.44
CA GLY A 8 -8.48 -10.29 4.55
C GLY A 8 -9.15 -11.65 4.37
N ALA A 9 -10.23 -11.96 5.11
CA ALA A 9 -10.98 -13.22 4.99
C ALA A 9 -12.33 -13.04 4.28
N ALA A 10 -13.04 -11.94 4.54
CA ALA A 10 -14.36 -11.68 3.95
C ALA A 10 -14.32 -10.81 2.69
N LEU A 11 -13.24 -10.05 2.49
CA LEU A 11 -13.02 -9.15 1.37
C LEU A 11 -11.62 -9.42 0.80
N PRO A 12 -11.49 -10.33 -0.19
CA PRO A 12 -10.20 -10.63 -0.78
C PRO A 12 -9.62 -9.37 -1.44
N PHE A 13 -8.32 -9.23 -1.32
CA PHE A 13 -7.57 -8.20 -2.04
C PHE A 13 -7.73 -8.51 -3.54
N MET A 14 -8.42 -7.62 -4.26
CA MET A 14 -8.69 -7.76 -5.69
C MET A 14 -7.54 -7.19 -6.52
N ASP A 15 -7.48 -7.60 -7.78
CA ASP A 15 -6.53 -7.14 -8.80
C ASP A 15 -6.47 -5.60 -8.93
N PHE A 16 -7.59 -4.89 -8.76
CA PHE A 16 -7.64 -3.42 -8.85
C PHE A 16 -7.60 -2.69 -7.48
N SER A 17 -7.08 -3.33 -6.43
CA SER A 17 -7.18 -2.77 -5.07
C SER A 17 -6.16 -1.67 -4.78
N THR A 18 -6.63 -0.45 -4.60
CA THR A 18 -5.87 0.61 -3.93
C THR A 18 -5.76 0.32 -2.42
N VAL A 19 -4.55 0.41 -1.85
CA VAL A 19 -4.36 0.30 -0.38
C VAL A 19 -4.39 1.68 0.24
N ARG A 20 -5.23 1.86 1.27
CA ARG A 20 -5.24 3.09 2.07
C ARG A 20 -5.00 2.81 3.55
N LEU A 21 -3.90 3.36 4.04
CA LEU A 21 -3.56 3.40 5.46
C LEU A 21 -3.97 4.74 6.06
N GLN A 22 -4.49 4.71 7.29
CA GLN A 22 -4.75 5.92 8.05
C GLN A 22 -4.15 5.79 9.44
N PHE A 23 -3.17 6.63 9.71
CA PHE A 23 -2.42 6.68 10.95
C PHE A 23 -3.17 7.50 11.99
N ASN A 24 -2.90 7.24 13.27
CA ASN A 24 -3.43 8.03 14.38
C ASN A 24 -2.69 9.37 14.56
N GLN A 25 -1.56 9.57 13.87
CA GLN A 25 -0.76 10.78 13.91
C GLN A 25 -0.45 11.28 12.49
N ARG A 26 -0.05 12.56 12.38
CA ARG A 26 0.43 13.10 11.11
C ARG A 26 1.73 12.41 10.68
N LEU A 27 1.85 12.17 9.39
CA LEU A 27 3.07 11.72 8.74
C LEU A 27 3.91 12.95 8.37
N ASP A 28 5.23 12.80 8.42
CA ASP A 28 6.12 13.63 7.63
C ASP A 28 6.07 13.12 6.19
N THR A 29 5.26 13.77 5.34
CA THR A 29 5.09 13.31 3.96
C THR A 29 6.31 13.56 3.10
N GLY A 30 7.24 14.43 3.52
CA GLY A 30 8.46 14.74 2.78
C GLY A 30 9.54 13.66 2.90
N SER A 31 9.46 12.82 3.94
CA SER A 31 10.38 11.70 4.13
C SER A 31 9.96 10.43 3.40
N LEU A 32 8.78 10.42 2.77
CA LEU A 32 8.23 9.22 2.16
C LEU A 32 8.81 9.02 0.76
N THR A 33 9.44 7.87 0.58
CA THR A 33 9.94 7.35 -0.69
C THR A 33 9.29 5.99 -0.96
N TYR A 34 8.78 5.84 -2.19
CA TYR A 34 8.24 4.57 -2.67
C TYR A 34 9.33 3.79 -3.41
N GLY A 35 9.37 2.48 -3.22
CA GLY A 35 10.31 1.58 -3.88
C GLY A 35 10.69 0.41 -2.99
N ASP A 36 11.75 -0.30 -3.36
CA ASP A 36 12.32 -1.39 -2.56
C ASP A 36 12.82 -0.88 -1.19
N THR A 37 12.22 -1.41 -0.12
CA THR A 37 12.58 -1.05 1.26
C THR A 37 13.97 -1.55 1.66
N ASP A 38 14.45 -2.66 1.08
CA ASP A 38 15.82 -3.15 1.29
C ASP A 38 16.86 -2.24 0.59
N SER A 39 16.42 -1.46 -0.40
CA SER A 39 17.21 -0.42 -1.08
C SER A 39 17.03 0.99 -0.46
N GLY A 40 16.36 1.11 0.69
CA GLY A 40 16.22 2.36 1.45
C GLY A 40 14.95 3.17 1.17
N ALA A 41 13.97 2.61 0.46
CA ALA A 41 12.64 3.21 0.41
C ALA A 41 11.89 3.05 1.74
N SER A 42 10.97 3.96 2.03
CA SER A 42 10.15 3.93 3.26
C SER A 42 8.86 3.11 3.13
N VAL A 43 8.36 2.94 1.90
CA VAL A 43 7.07 2.29 1.61
C VAL A 43 7.24 1.41 0.38
N GLU A 44 6.81 0.16 0.48
CA GLU A 44 6.86 -0.80 -0.61
C GLU A 44 5.59 -1.64 -0.65
N LEU A 45 4.98 -1.78 -1.83
CA LEU A 45 4.09 -2.91 -2.10
C LEU A 45 4.90 -4.00 -2.81
N GLU A 46 5.24 -5.04 -2.07
CA GLU A 46 5.95 -6.21 -2.60
C GLU A 46 4.94 -7.21 -3.17
N GLY A 47 5.16 -7.64 -4.40
CA GLY A 47 4.44 -8.71 -5.08
C GLY A 47 5.34 -9.92 -5.36
N PRO A 48 4.82 -10.93 -6.08
CA PRO A 48 5.55 -12.18 -6.36
C PRO A 48 6.80 -11.98 -7.23
N GLU A 49 6.85 -10.90 -8.02
CA GLU A 49 7.98 -10.57 -8.91
C GLU A 49 8.87 -9.45 -8.34
N GLY A 50 8.62 -8.99 -7.11
CA GLY A 50 9.32 -7.89 -6.45
C GLY A 50 8.44 -6.66 -6.24
N THR A 51 9.04 -5.48 -6.15
CA THR A 51 8.32 -4.22 -5.93
C THR A 51 7.33 -3.94 -7.05
N VAL A 52 6.05 -3.77 -6.71
CA VAL A 52 4.99 -3.38 -7.63
C VAL A 52 5.14 -1.89 -7.97
N GLU A 53 5.03 -1.52 -9.25
CA GLU A 53 4.98 -0.10 -9.61
C GLU A 53 3.65 0.52 -9.17
N ALA A 54 3.71 1.59 -8.38
CA ALA A 54 2.53 2.25 -7.83
C ALA A 54 2.75 3.76 -7.65
N ALA A 55 1.65 4.50 -7.68
CA ALA A 55 1.62 5.87 -7.21
C ALA A 55 1.50 5.91 -5.68
N LEU A 56 2.35 6.71 -5.04
CA LEU A 56 2.29 6.99 -3.61
C LEU A 56 1.69 8.37 -3.36
N LEU A 57 0.55 8.41 -2.67
CA LEU A 57 -0.16 9.63 -2.31
C LEU A 57 -0.18 9.76 -0.79
N ALA A 58 0.48 10.79 -0.28
CA ALA A 58 0.55 11.05 1.16
C ALA A 58 -0.02 12.42 1.50
N LYS A 59 -0.95 12.47 2.45
CA LYS A 59 -1.51 13.75 2.94
C LYS A 59 -1.95 13.63 4.39
N GLY A 60 -1.40 14.49 5.24
CA GLY A 60 -1.76 14.54 6.66
C GLY A 60 -1.40 13.23 7.35
N ASN A 61 -2.39 12.43 7.75
CA ASN A 61 -2.23 11.13 8.38
C ASN A 61 -2.66 9.96 7.48
N ALA A 62 -2.84 10.20 6.18
CA ALA A 62 -3.25 9.20 5.23
C ALA A 62 -2.15 8.91 4.21
N LEU A 63 -1.99 7.63 3.91
CA LEU A 63 -1.12 7.11 2.86
C LEU A 63 -1.95 6.24 1.94
N THR A 64 -1.81 6.44 0.64
CA THR A 64 -2.49 5.68 -0.40
C THR A 64 -1.45 5.15 -1.37
N ILE A 65 -1.50 3.85 -1.62
CA ILE A 65 -0.68 3.12 -2.57
C ILE A 65 -1.63 2.64 -3.66
N ASP A 66 -1.41 3.13 -4.88
CA ASP A 66 -2.28 2.88 -6.03
C ASP A 66 -1.44 2.23 -7.15
N PRO A 67 -1.50 0.90 -7.32
CA PRO A 67 -0.80 0.20 -8.39
C PRO A 67 -1.07 0.84 -9.76
N LEU A 68 -0.03 0.95 -10.60
CA LEU A 68 -0.19 1.52 -11.94
C LEU A 68 -0.90 0.57 -12.91
N ASP A 69 -0.75 -0.74 -12.68
CA ASP A 69 -1.38 -1.83 -13.41
C ASP A 69 -2.19 -2.71 -12.46
N ASP A 70 -3.11 -3.49 -13.04
CA ASP A 70 -3.88 -4.50 -12.31
C ASP A 70 -2.93 -5.53 -11.68
N LEU A 71 -3.13 -5.81 -10.39
CA LEU A 71 -2.44 -6.86 -9.68
C LEU A 71 -2.89 -8.24 -10.20
N ALA A 72 -2.02 -9.23 -10.12
CA ALA A 72 -2.34 -10.58 -10.57
C ALA A 72 -3.32 -11.26 -9.58
N PRO A 73 -4.45 -11.81 -10.06
CA PRO A 73 -5.43 -12.43 -9.19
C PRO A 73 -4.87 -13.68 -8.50
N GLY A 74 -5.23 -13.85 -7.23
CA GLY A 74 -4.79 -15.00 -6.41
C GLY A 74 -3.33 -14.95 -5.95
N GLN A 75 -2.63 -13.84 -6.19
CA GLN A 75 -1.28 -13.62 -5.67
C GLN A 75 -1.31 -12.95 -4.29
N SER A 76 -0.25 -13.17 -3.52
CA SER A 76 -0.02 -12.50 -2.24
C SER A 76 0.79 -11.22 -2.46
N TYR A 77 0.35 -10.15 -1.81
CA TYR A 77 1.02 -8.86 -1.79
C TYR A 77 1.27 -8.44 -0.36
N THR A 78 2.45 -7.88 -0.10
CA THR A 78 2.88 -7.42 1.23
C THR A 78 3.17 -5.94 1.19
N LEU A 79 2.49 -5.17 2.04
CA LEU A 79 2.84 -3.76 2.24
C LEU A 79 3.87 -3.64 3.36
N LYS A 80 5.06 -3.12 3.05
CA LYS A 80 6.15 -2.85 4.00
C LYS A 80 6.25 -1.35 4.31
N LEU A 81 6.59 -1.04 5.56
CA LEU A 81 6.78 0.32 6.09
C LEU A 81 8.02 0.32 7.00
N THR A 82 8.94 1.28 6.84
CA THR A 82 10.19 1.40 7.63
C THR A 82 10.38 2.76 8.29
#